data_AF-A0A1F9DWD3-F1
#
_entry.id   AF-A0A1F9DWD3-F1
#
_cell.length_a   1.000
_cell.length_b   1.000
_cell.length_c   1.000
_cell.angle_alpha   90.00
_cell.angle_beta   90.00
_cell.angle_gamma   90.00
#
_symmetry.space_group_name_H-M   'P 1'
#
loop_
_entity.id
_entity.type
_entity.pdbx_description
1 polymer ?
#
loop_
_entity_poly.entity_id
_entity_poly.type
_entity_poly.pdbx_seq_one_letter_code
_entity_poly.pdbx_strand_id
1 'polypeptide(L)'
;AQHVHEVIRPALASGRLVLCDRFTDSTLAYQGYGRGVDLDMLRRLNQVASHGITPDVTFLLDCPVEVGLSRTAQRNMNLKSGGSREDRFEQERADFHERV
;
A
#
# COMPACT_ATOMS: atom_id res chain seq x y z
N ALA A 1 6.33 1.52 10.77
CA ALA A 1 7.29 1.75 11.87
C ALA A 1 8.73 1.52 11.42
N GLN A 2 9.18 0.28 11.24
CA GLN A 2 10.60 -0.01 10.95
C GLN A 2 11.12 0.70 9.68
N HIS A 3 10.45 0.55 8.53
CA HIS A 3 10.89 1.16 7.26
C HIS A 3 10.98 2.70 7.33
N VAL A 4 10.06 3.32 8.06
CA VAL A 4 10.07 4.77 8.28
C VAL A 4 11.28 5.18 9.13
N HIS A 5 11.59 4.41 10.16
CA HIS A 5 12.70 4.71 11.07
C HIS A 5 14.07 4.48 10.44
N GLU A 6 14.25 3.37 9.73
CA GLU A 6 15.55 2.93 9.23
C GLU A 6 15.89 3.51 7.85
N VAL A 7 14.89 3.86 7.04
CA VAL A 7 15.12 4.26 5.64
C VAL A 7 14.59 5.66 5.36
N ILE A 8 13.30 5.89 5.55
CA ILE A 8 12.65 7.14 5.11
C ILE A 8 13.16 8.34 5.92
N ARG A 9 13.11 8.26 7.25
CA ARG A 9 13.51 9.37 8.13
C ARG A 9 14.98 9.77 7.95
N PRO A 10 15.96 8.84 7.91
CA PRO A 10 17.36 9.20 7.65
C PRO A 10 17.57 9.82 6.27
N ALA A 11 16.89 9.31 5.24
CA ALA A 11 16.99 9.87 3.89
C ALA A 11 16.47 11.31 3.83
N LEU A 12 15.28 11.57 4.39
CA LEU A 12 14.71 12.92 4.47
C LEU A 12 15.60 13.86 5.29
N ALA A 13 16.13 13.41 6.43
CA ALA A 13 17.06 14.20 7.24
C ALA A 13 18.35 14.58 6.50
N SER A 14 18.76 13.77 5.51
CA SER A 14 19.90 14.07 4.62
C SER A 14 19.55 14.95 3.41
N GLY A 15 18.33 15.48 3.33
CA GLY A 15 17.87 16.34 2.24
C GLY A 15 17.55 15.60 0.94
N ARG A 16 17.36 14.26 0.98
CA ARG A 16 17.02 13.46 -0.20
C ARG A 16 15.52 13.42 -0.43
N LEU A 17 15.14 13.30 -1.70
CA LEU A 17 13.79 12.91 -2.09
C LEU A 17 13.62 11.40 -1.87
N VAL A 18 12.46 11.02 -1.33
CA VAL A 18 12.09 9.62 -1.12
C VAL A 18 10.86 9.33 -1.98
N LEU A 19 11.02 8.43 -2.95
CA LEU A 19 9.89 7.82 -3.65
C LEU A 19 9.56 6.50 -2.94
N CYS A 20 8.37 6.42 -2.36
CA CYS A 20 7.90 5.21 -1.68
C CYS A 20 6.74 4.60 -2.48
N ASP A 21 6.87 3.32 -2.83
CA ASP A 21 5.75 2.55 -3.34
C ASP A 21 4.84 2.18 -2.16
N ARG A 22 3.64 2.78 -2.14
CA ARG A 22 2.64 2.72 -1.06
C ARG A 22 3.09 3.37 0.26
N PHE A 23 2.09 3.87 1.00
CA PHE A 23 2.26 4.38 2.36
C PHE A 23 0.96 4.16 3.17
N THR A 24 0.65 5.02 4.14
CA THR A 24 -0.51 4.90 5.04
C THR A 24 -1.86 4.83 4.30
N ASP A 25 -1.97 5.45 3.12
CA ASP A 25 -3.18 5.43 2.30
C ASP A 25 -3.55 4.01 1.87
N SER A 26 -2.57 3.17 1.54
CA SER A 26 -2.82 1.75 1.21
C SER A 26 -3.36 0.98 2.41
N THR A 27 -2.93 1.29 3.64
CA THR A 27 -3.50 0.65 4.83
C THR A 27 -4.99 1.01 5.00
N LEU A 28 -5.35 2.27 4.76
CA LEU A 28 -6.74 2.71 4.82
C LEU A 28 -7.59 2.05 3.73
N ALA A 29 -7.08 1.97 2.49
CA ALA A 29 -7.76 1.35 1.37
C ALA A 29 -8.00 -0.15 1.64
N TYR A 30 -6.93 -0.92 1.82
CA TYR A 30 -7.05 -2.39 1.91
C TYR A 30 -7.56 -2.89 3.26
N GLN A 31 -7.09 -2.35 4.38
CA GLN A 31 -7.54 -2.83 5.70
C GLN A 31 -8.83 -2.15 6.12
N GLY A 32 -8.95 -0.85 5.87
CA GLY A 32 -10.13 -0.08 6.24
C GLY A 32 -11.33 -0.44 5.38
N TYR A 33 -11.30 -0.04 4.11
CA TYR A 33 -12.44 -0.29 3.22
C TYR A 33 -12.51 -1.73 2.72
N GLY A 34 -11.38 -2.31 2.34
CA GLY A 34 -11.33 -3.69 1.85
C GLY A 34 -11.76 -4.73 2.90
N ARG A 35 -11.25 -4.61 4.14
CA ARG A 35 -11.51 -5.57 5.24
C ARG A 35 -12.46 -5.08 6.34
N GLY A 36 -12.98 -3.86 6.23
CA GLY A 36 -13.93 -3.31 7.20
C GLY A 36 -13.32 -2.98 8.57
N VAL A 37 -12.01 -2.73 8.65
CA VAL A 37 -11.36 -2.32 9.90
C VAL A 37 -11.69 -0.85 10.17
N ASP A 38 -11.93 -0.50 11.44
CA ASP A 38 -12.24 0.87 11.85
C ASP A 38 -11.19 1.89 11.36
N LEU A 39 -11.66 2.89 10.61
CA LEU A 39 -10.78 3.88 9.96
C LEU A 39 -10.09 4.80 10.97
N ASP A 40 -10.75 5.16 12.07
CA ASP A 40 -10.18 6.07 13.05
C ASP A 40 -9.12 5.39 13.92
N MET A 41 -9.29 4.10 14.21
CA MET A 41 -8.24 3.26 14.77
C MET A 41 -7.05 3.18 13.81
N LEU A 42 -7.28 2.90 12.52
CA LEU A 42 -6.20 2.82 11.53
C LEU A 42 -5.43 4.13 11.39
N ARG A 43 -6.11 5.28 11.33
CA ARG A 43 -5.47 6.60 11.28
C ARG A 43 -4.55 6.82 12.47
N ARG A 44 -5.02 6.52 13.69
CA ARG A 44 -4.22 6.64 14.93
C ARG A 44 -2.99 5.72 14.91
N LEU A 45 -3.19 4.46 14.53
CA LEU A 45 -2.09 3.49 14.44
C LEU A 45 -1.06 3.91 13.39
N ASN A 46 -1.52 4.37 12.23
CA ASN A 46 -0.67 4.87 11.15
C ASN A 46 0.16 6.08 11.59
N GLN A 47 -0.45 7.04 12.29
CA GLN A 47 0.25 8.22 12.81
C GLN A 47 1.39 7.85 13.77
N VAL A 48 1.13 6.90 14.69
CA VAL A 48 2.15 6.38 15.60
C VAL A 48 3.23 5.62 14.82
N ALA A 49 2.83 4.72 13.92
CA ALA A 49 3.75 3.89 13.16
C ALA A 49 4.61 4.69 12.16
N SER A 50 4.11 5.81 11.63
CA SER A 50 4.87 6.73 10.77
C SER A 50 5.67 7.77 11.56
N HIS A 51 5.54 7.79 12.89
CA HIS A 51 6.16 8.81 13.75
C HIS A 51 5.85 10.23 13.25
N GLY A 52 4.61 10.45 12.81
CA GLY A 52 4.13 11.73 12.27
C GLY A 52 4.60 12.09 10.86
N ILE A 53 5.41 11.26 10.20
CA ILE A 53 5.81 11.51 8.80
C ILE A 53 4.61 11.25 7.89
N THR A 54 4.33 12.20 7.00
CA THR A 54 3.34 12.11 5.93
C THR A 54 4.00 12.48 4.60
N PRO A 55 3.60 11.86 3.48
CA PRO A 55 4.10 12.26 2.16
C PRO A 55 3.70 13.70 1.83
N ASP A 56 4.59 14.46 1.17
CA ASP A 56 4.26 15.78 0.64
C ASP A 56 3.35 15.68 -0.60
N VAL A 57 3.51 14.61 -1.38
CA VAL A 57 2.72 14.33 -2.59
C VAL A 57 2.44 12.82 -2.68
N THR A 58 1.19 12.47 -2.95
CA THR A 58 0.76 11.11 -3.25
C THR A 58 0.23 11.04 -4.68
N PHE A 59 0.77 10.12 -5.49
CA PHE A 59 0.26 9.83 -6.83
C PHE A 59 -0.69 8.63 -6.75
N LEU A 60 -1.98 8.87 -6.92
CA LEU A 60 -2.98 7.81 -7.04
C LEU A 60 -3.11 7.39 -8.50
N LEU A 61 -2.71 6.16 -8.81
CA LEU A 61 -2.86 5.57 -10.12
C LEU A 61 -4.18 4.79 -10.17
N ASP A 62 -5.25 5.49 -10.55
CA ASP A 62 -6.59 4.92 -10.59
C ASP A 62 -6.82 4.07 -11.87
N CYS A 63 -7.55 2.96 -11.73
CA CYS A 63 -8.00 2.15 -12.85
C CYS A 63 -9.19 1.26 -12.47
N PRO A 64 -10.03 0.85 -13.45
CA PRO A 64 -11.07 -0.15 -13.20
C PRO A 64 -10.50 -1.46 -12.62
N VAL A 65 -11.26 -2.09 -11.72
CA VAL A 65 -10.85 -3.31 -11.01
C VAL A 65 -10.43 -4.40 -11.98
N GLU A 66 -11.17 -4.59 -13.07
CA GLU A 66 -10.91 -5.63 -14.07
C GLU A 66 -9.58 -5.42 -14.77
N VAL A 67 -9.20 -4.16 -15.02
CA VAL A 67 -7.91 -3.80 -15.62
C VAL A 67 -6.77 -4.14 -14.66
N GLY A 68 -6.93 -3.81 -13.37
CA GLY A 68 -5.95 -4.14 -12.33
C GLY A 68 -5.75 -5.65 -12.17
N LEU A 69 -6.85 -6.41 -12.10
CA LEU A 69 -6.83 -7.87 -11.98
C LEU A 69 -6.21 -8.54 -13.22
N SER A 70 -6.54 -8.06 -14.43
CA SER A 70 -5.95 -8.59 -15.66
C SER A 70 -4.42 -8.39 -15.71
N ARG A 71 -3.92 -7.22 -15.30
CA ARG A 71 -2.47 -6.93 -15.27
C ARG A 71 -1.75 -7.83 -14.26
N THR A 72 -2.38 -8.04 -13.11
CA THR A 72 -1.88 -8.92 -12.05
C THR A 72 -1.78 -10.36 -12.52
N ALA A 73 -2.84 -10.88 -13.16
CA ALA A 73 -2.83 -12.23 -13.72
C ALA A 73 -1.72 -12.43 -14.76
N GLN A 74 -1.50 -11.45 -15.66
CA GLN A 74 -0.41 -11.50 -16.64
C GLN A 74 0.96 -11.51 -15.98
N ARG A 75 1.17 -10.68 -14.95
CA ARG A 75 2.44 -10.66 -14.19
C ARG A 75 2.71 -12.02 -13.54
N ASN A 76 1.70 -12.64 -12.94
CA ASN A 76 1.84 -13.93 -12.26
C ASN A 76 2.10 -15.08 -13.23
N MET A 77 1.53 -15.04 -14.44
CA MET A 77 1.88 -16.01 -15.50
C MET A 77 3.34 -15.89 -15.97
N ASN A 78 3.90 -14.68 -15.95
CA ASN A 78 5.26 -14.41 -16.41
C ASN A 78 6.33 -14.71 -15.35
N LEU A 79 5.97 -14.75 -14.07
CA LEU A 79 6.85 -15.09 -12.96
C LEU A 79 6.91 -16.62 -12.79
N LYS A 80 7.92 -17.28 -13.37
CA LYS A 80 8.15 -18.74 -13.27
C LYS A 80 8.56 -19.25 -11.87
N SER A 81 8.39 -18.47 -10.80
CA SER A 81 8.86 -18.85 -9.47
C SER A 81 7.93 -18.26 -8.42
N GLY A 82 7.29 -19.14 -7.66
CA GLY A 82 6.25 -18.79 -6.71
C GLY A 82 6.73 -17.86 -5.59
N GLY A 83 5.82 -16.94 -5.23
CA GLY A 83 5.77 -16.28 -3.94
C GLY A 83 6.47 -14.93 -3.89
N SER A 84 5.71 -13.86 -4.09
CA SER A 84 6.00 -12.60 -3.43
C SER A 84 4.95 -12.33 -2.34
N ARG A 85 5.34 -11.65 -1.25
CA ARG A 85 4.40 -11.28 -0.16
C ARG A 85 3.24 -10.39 -0.64
N GLU A 86 3.37 -9.79 -1.83
CA GLU A 86 2.40 -8.90 -2.48
C GLU A 86 1.21 -9.67 -3.07
N ASP A 87 1.37 -10.98 -3.33
CA ASP A 87 0.28 -11.85 -3.81
C ASP A 87 -0.93 -11.89 -2.87
N ARG A 88 -0.77 -11.55 -1.58
CA ARG A 88 -1.84 -11.69 -0.58
C ARG A 88 -3.02 -10.74 -0.78
N PHE A 89 -2.79 -9.54 -1.32
CA PHE A 89 -3.90 -8.63 -1.66
C PHE A 89 -4.49 -8.95 -3.03
N GLU A 90 -3.66 -9.47 -3.92
CA GLU A 90 -3.99 -9.79 -5.31
C GLU A 90 -4.80 -11.09 -5.45
N GLN A 91 -4.80 -11.92 -4.41
CA GLN A 91 -5.61 -13.13 -4.29
C GLN A 91 -7.00 -12.88 -3.67
N GLU A 92 -7.32 -11.65 -3.26
CA GLU A 92 -8.63 -11.31 -2.72
C GLU A 92 -9.70 -11.30 -3.84
N ARG A 93 -10.98 -11.45 -3.47
CA ARG A 93 -12.09 -11.56 -4.44
C ARG A 93 -12.41 -10.20 -5.07
N ALA A 94 -13.08 -10.19 -6.23
CA ALA A 94 -13.48 -8.96 -6.92
C ALA A 94 -14.20 -7.96 -5.99
N ASP A 95 -15.15 -8.41 -5.17
CA ASP A 95 -15.86 -7.57 -4.21
C ASP A 95 -14.94 -6.83 -3.23
N PHE A 96 -13.77 -7.38 -2.89
CA PHE A 96 -12.78 -6.70 -2.07
C PHE A 96 -12.15 -5.52 -2.83
N HIS A 97 -11.80 -5.73 -4.09
CA HIS A 97 -11.21 -4.69 -4.94
C HIS A 97 -12.21 -3.59 -5.30
N GLU A 98 -13.50 -3.90 -5.43
CA GLU A 98 -14.56 -2.90 -5.63
C GLU A 98 -14.76 -1.96 -4.43
N ARG A 99 -14.34 -2.39 -3.23
CA ARG A 99 -14.42 -1.56 -2.02
C ARG A 99 -13.18 -0.70 -1.80
N VAL A 100 -12.09 -0.93 -2.54
CA VAL A 100 -10.77 -0.33 -2.33
C VAL A 100 -10.56 0.78 -3.35
#